data_AF-A0A7X7V2Y6-F1
#
_entry.id   AF-A0A7X7V2Y6-F1
#
_cell.length_a   1.000
_cell.length_b   1.000
_cell.length_c   1.000
_cell.angle_alpha   90.00
_cell.angle_beta   90.00
_cell.angle_gamma   90.00
#
_symmetry.space_group_name_H-M   'P 1'
#
loop_
_entity.id
_entity.type
_entity.pdbx_description
1 polymer ?
#
loop_
_entity_poly.entity_id
_entity_poly.type
_entity_poly.pdbx_seq_one_letter_code
_entity_poly.pdbx_strand_id
1 'polypeptide(L)'
;MLLDEYNENDREIITPEMTIDGKVSNFPAITISCFSDELLNSVLASLPHKEIVSISCTNGLNPVYEIFYKEKRCAIYRCPLANQTALGAMKNFFITAADV
;
A
#
# COMPACT_ATOMS: atom_id res chain seq x y z
N MET A 1 27.85 -25.15 -1.63
CA MET A 1 26.98 -25.14 -2.83
C MET A 1 25.57 -25.16 -2.31
N LEU A 2 24.90 -24.00 -2.30
CA LEU A 2 23.48 -23.92 -1.98
C LEU A 2 22.75 -24.27 -3.29
N LEU A 3 21.84 -25.23 -3.22
CA LEU A 3 21.03 -25.63 -4.36
C LEU A 3 20.18 -24.43 -4.78
N ASP A 4 20.35 -24.02 -6.04
CA ASP A 4 19.45 -23.13 -6.76
C ASP A 4 18.09 -23.84 -6.92
N GLU A 5 17.33 -23.95 -5.83
CA GLU A 5 15.91 -24.30 -5.89
C GLU A 5 15.16 -23.11 -6.51
N TYR A 6 15.18 -23.15 -7.84
CA TYR A 6 14.30 -22.51 -8.80
C TYR A 6 12.91 -22.22 -8.21
N ASN A 7 12.65 -20.95 -7.90
CA ASN A 7 11.33 -20.43 -7.60
C ASN A 7 10.70 -19.95 -8.91
N GLU A 8 9.70 -20.66 -9.42
CA GLU A 8 9.04 -20.42 -10.73
C GLU A 8 8.27 -19.08 -10.83
N ASN A 9 8.18 -18.31 -9.74
CA ASN A 9 7.58 -16.98 -9.75
C ASN A 9 8.65 -15.87 -9.72
N ASP A 10 9.27 -15.65 -10.88
CA ASP A 10 10.11 -14.46 -11.18
C ASP A 10 9.28 -13.15 -11.27
N ARG A 11 8.21 -13.05 -10.47
CA ARG A 11 7.38 -11.85 -10.26
C ARG A 11 7.36 -11.41 -8.80
N GLU A 12 8.11 -12.09 -7.91
CA GLU A 12 8.23 -11.72 -6.49
C GLU A 12 9.34 -10.68 -6.22
N ILE A 13 10.10 -10.28 -7.24
CA ILE A 13 11.18 -9.29 -7.10
C ILE A 13 10.64 -7.90 -7.44
N ILE A 14 10.56 -7.04 -6.43
CA ILE A 14 10.15 -5.63 -6.59
C ILE A 14 11.35 -4.85 -7.12
N THR A 15 11.42 -4.70 -8.44
CA THR A 15 12.44 -3.91 -9.12
C THR A 15 12.19 -2.42 -8.88
N PRO A 16 13.23 -1.57 -8.72
CA PRO A 16 13.08 -0.11 -8.54
C PRO A 16 12.18 0.57 -9.59
N GLU A 17 12.16 0.02 -10.80
CA GLU A 17 11.36 0.45 -11.95
C GLU A 17 9.85 0.16 -11.82
N MET A 18 9.47 -0.74 -10.90
CA MET A 18 8.06 -1.03 -10.55
C MET A 18 7.51 -0.11 -9.46
N THR A 19 8.33 0.82 -8.98
CA THR A 19 7.91 1.88 -8.06
C THR A 19 7.12 2.92 -8.85
N ILE A 20 6.04 3.44 -8.27
CA ILE A 20 5.28 4.52 -8.89
C ILE A 20 6.20 5.73 -9.01
N ASP A 21 6.50 6.16 -10.24
CA ASP A 21 7.12 7.46 -10.51
C ASP A 21 6.07 8.55 -10.25
N GLY A 22 5.98 8.96 -8.99
CA GLY A 22 4.99 9.96 -8.59
C GLY A 22 4.93 10.13 -7.08
N LYS A 23 5.67 11.12 -6.58
CA LYS A 23 5.52 11.62 -5.21
C LYS A 23 4.12 12.22 -5.06
N VAL A 24 3.36 11.81 -4.05
CA VAL A 24 2.05 12.42 -3.76
C VAL A 24 2.29 13.63 -2.86
N SER A 25 2.18 14.83 -3.42
CA SER A 25 2.24 16.07 -2.63
C SER A 25 1.07 16.13 -1.64
N ASN A 26 1.34 16.51 -0.38
CA ASN A 26 0.34 16.65 0.71
C ASN A 26 -0.29 15.32 1.18
N PHE A 27 0.53 14.29 1.29
CA PHE A 27 0.14 12.99 1.84
C PHE A 27 -0.21 13.07 3.34
N PRO A 28 -1.26 12.38 3.82
CA PRO A 28 -1.62 12.40 5.24
C PRO A 28 -0.49 11.87 6.16
N ALA A 29 -0.14 12.62 7.20
CA ALA A 29 0.91 12.23 8.15
C ALA A 29 0.56 10.96 8.95
N ILE A 30 -0.74 10.67 9.13
CA ILE A 30 -1.21 9.47 9.82
C ILE A 30 -1.61 8.43 8.77
N THR A 31 -1.03 7.24 8.89
CA THR A 31 -1.34 6.11 8.02
C THR A 31 -1.84 4.93 8.83
N ILE A 32 -2.86 4.26 8.31
CA ILE A 32 -3.48 3.07 8.89
C ILE A 32 -3.37 1.95 7.85
N SER A 33 -2.65 0.88 8.18
CA SER A 33 -2.62 -0.34 7.37
C SER A 33 -3.67 -1.32 7.89
N CYS A 34 -4.54 -1.83 7.01
CA CYS A 34 -5.54 -2.84 7.34
C CYS A 34 -5.29 -4.15 6.57
N PHE A 35 -5.43 -5.30 7.22
CA PHE A 35 -5.24 -6.61 6.58
C PHE A 35 -6.53 -7.21 6.01
N SER A 36 -7.68 -6.79 6.52
CA SER A 36 -8.99 -7.34 6.14
C SER A 36 -9.67 -6.42 5.13
N ASP A 37 -10.03 -7.00 3.99
CA ASP A 37 -10.88 -6.36 2.98
C ASP A 37 -12.24 -5.97 3.57
N GLU A 38 -12.84 -6.84 4.38
CA GLU A 38 -14.12 -6.57 5.04
C GLU A 38 -14.03 -5.36 5.98
N LEU A 39 -12.95 -5.26 6.75
CA LEU A 39 -12.75 -4.14 7.67
C LEU A 39 -12.48 -2.84 6.91
N LEU A 40 -11.66 -2.89 5.86
CA LEU A 40 -11.42 -1.72 5.01
C LEU A 40 -12.73 -1.22 4.38
N ASN A 41 -13.50 -2.11 3.77
CA ASN A 41 -14.78 -1.78 3.15
C ASN A 41 -15.80 -1.23 4.17
N SER A 42 -15.83 -1.81 5.37
CA SER A 42 -16.71 -1.31 6.44
C SER A 42 -16.34 0.11 6.90
N VAL A 43 -15.03 0.42 6.96
CA VAL A 43 -14.54 1.76 7.28
C VAL A 43 -14.89 2.75 6.17
N LEU A 44 -14.64 2.39 4.91
CA LEU A 44 -14.97 3.24 3.75
C LEU A 44 -16.48 3.48 3.60
N ALA A 45 -17.31 2.49 3.92
CA ALA A 45 -18.76 2.66 3.94
C ALA A 45 -19.25 3.62 5.05
N SER A 46 -18.49 3.74 6.14
CA SER A 46 -18.89 4.51 7.33
C SER A 46 -18.30 5.91 7.37
N LEU A 47 -17.23 6.19 6.63
CA LEU A 47 -16.51 7.45 6.66
C LEU A 47 -16.43 8.08 5.27
N PRO A 48 -16.49 9.43 5.16
CA PRO A 48 -16.19 10.11 3.92
C PRO A 48 -14.74 9.79 3.54
N HIS A 49 -14.56 9.28 2.32
CA HIS A 49 -13.28 8.83 1.82
C HIS A 49 -13.04 9.32 0.39
N LYS A 50 -11.77 9.43 0.03
CA LYS A 50 -11.32 9.77 -1.32
C LYS A 50 -10.10 8.93 -1.68
N GLU A 51 -10.11 8.27 -2.84
CA GLU A 51 -8.89 7.64 -3.34
C GLU A 51 -7.86 8.70 -3.71
N ILE A 52 -6.65 8.57 -3.15
CA ILE A 52 -5.55 9.53 -3.37
C ILE A 52 -4.47 8.99 -4.30
N VAL A 53 -4.18 7.69 -4.21
CA VAL A 53 -3.19 7.02 -5.04
C VAL A 53 -3.51 5.53 -5.07
N SER A 54 -3.18 4.87 -6.18
CA SER A 54 -3.24 3.42 -6.31
C SER A 54 -1.84 2.85 -6.40
N ILE A 55 -1.47 2.00 -5.44
CA ILE A 55 -0.14 1.41 -5.35
C ILE A 55 -0.11 0.05 -6.05
N SER A 56 0.84 -0.13 -6.98
CA SER A 56 1.10 -1.42 -7.59
C SER A 56 1.68 -2.40 -6.55
N CYS A 57 1.00 -3.52 -6.35
CA CYS A 57 1.42 -4.63 -5.51
C CYS A 57 1.46 -5.93 -6.35
N THR A 58 2.10 -6.99 -5.83
CA THR A 58 2.17 -8.31 -6.47
C THR A 58 0.78 -8.90 -6.77
N ASN A 59 -0.23 -8.55 -5.97
CA ASN A 59 -1.62 -9.00 -6.13
C ASN A 59 -2.50 -8.00 -6.89
N GLY A 60 -1.91 -7.07 -7.64
CA GLY A 60 -2.62 -6.05 -8.42
C GLY A 60 -2.53 -4.64 -7.82
N LEU A 61 -3.39 -3.74 -8.32
CA LEU A 61 -3.47 -2.36 -7.83
C LEU A 61 -4.15 -2.34 -6.46
N ASN A 62 -3.54 -1.58 -5.55
CA ASN A 62 -3.97 -1.46 -4.19
C ASN A 62 -4.26 0.02 -3.86
N PRO A 63 -5.54 0.42 -3.85
CA PRO A 63 -5.91 1.81 -3.63
C PRO A 63 -5.61 2.24 -2.19
N VAL A 64 -5.09 3.45 -2.06
CA VAL A 64 -4.93 4.18 -0.81
C VAL A 64 -6.02 5.24 -0.75
N TYR A 65 -6.77 5.21 0.34
CA TYR A 65 -7.87 6.13 0.59
C TYR A 65 -7.46 7.15 1.64
N GLU A 66 -7.76 8.41 1.40
CA GLU A 66 -7.79 9.43 2.43
C GLU A 66 -9.14 9.39 3.13
N ILE A 67 -9.12 9.33 4.45
CA ILE A 67 -10.29 9.40 5.33
C ILE A 67 -10.14 10.58 6.29
N PHE A 68 -11.27 11.16 6.70
CA PHE A 68 -11.30 12.22 7.71
C PHE A 68 -11.91 11.68 9.00
N TYR A 69 -11.10 11.63 10.07
CA TYR A 69 -11.53 11.11 11.37
C TYR A 69 -11.07 12.04 12.49
N LYS A 70 -12.02 12.52 13.31
CA LYS A 70 -11.75 13.43 14.45
C LYS A 70 -10.80 14.59 14.10
N GLU A 71 -11.14 15.32 13.04
CA GLU A 71 -10.39 16.49 12.53
C GLU A 71 -8.98 16.17 12.01
N LYS A 72 -8.65 14.89 11.81
CA LYS A 72 -7.38 14.45 11.25
C LYS A 72 -7.59 13.77 9.91
N ARG A 73 -6.73 14.13 8.95
CA ARG A 73 -6.57 13.43 7.68
C ARG A 73 -5.72 12.20 7.94
N CYS A 74 -6.23 11.04 7.57
CA CYS A 74 -5.52 9.77 7.66
C CYS A 74 -5.54 9.09 6.30
N ALA A 75 -4.45 8.42 5.93
CA ALA A 75 -4.43 7.49 4.82
C ALA A 75 -4.75 6.09 5.35
N ILE A 76 -5.63 5.35 4.67
CA ILE A 76 -5.92 3.95 4.93
C ILE A 76 -5.70 3.14 3.66
N TYR A 77 -4.99 2.03 3.78
CA TYR A 77 -4.77 1.11 2.66
C TYR A 77 -4.75 -0.32 3.15
N ARG A 78 -4.94 -1.25 2.21
CA ARG A 78 -4.84 -2.66 2.51
C ARG A 78 -3.39 -3.11 2.52
N CYS A 79 -2.90 -3.71 3.58
CA CYS A 79 -1.61 -4.39 3.57
C CYS A 79 -1.88 -5.90 3.60
N PRO A 80 -1.46 -6.71 2.61
CA PRO A 80 -1.64 -8.15 2.67
C PRO A 80 -0.74 -8.81 3.73
N LEU A 81 -1.23 -9.88 4.37
CA LEU A 81 -0.55 -10.57 5.50
C LEU A 81 0.66 -11.43 5.10
N ALA A 82 0.93 -11.64 3.81
CA ALA A 82 1.88 -12.64 3.35
C ALA A 82 3.18 -12.02 2.82
N ASN A 83 4.31 -12.38 3.47
CA ASN A 83 5.71 -12.30 3.02
C ASN A 83 6.14 -11.02 2.28
N GLN A 84 7.13 -11.12 1.37
CA GLN A 84 7.74 -10.03 0.58
C GLN A 84 6.72 -9.05 -0.04
N THR A 85 5.48 -9.49 -0.26
CA THR A 85 4.39 -8.63 -0.75
C THR A 85 3.99 -7.52 0.24
N ALA A 86 3.97 -7.81 1.55
CA ALA A 86 3.69 -6.82 2.59
C ALA A 86 4.80 -5.77 2.66
N LEU A 87 6.06 -6.22 2.57
CA LEU A 87 7.24 -5.33 2.52
C LEU A 87 7.19 -4.44 1.28
N GLY A 88 6.77 -4.98 0.15
CA GLY A 88 6.56 -4.24 -1.08
C GLY A 88 5.52 -3.14 -1.00
N ALA A 89 4.33 -3.50 -0.52
CA ALA A 89 3.25 -2.54 -0.31
C ALA A 89 3.68 -1.42 0.65
N MET A 90 4.34 -1.77 1.76
CA MET A 90 4.88 -0.78 2.70
C MET A 90 5.98 0.07 2.08
N LYS A 91 6.94 -0.51 1.35
CA LYS A 91 8.04 0.24 0.71
C LYS A 91 7.50 1.22 -0.33
N ASN A 92 6.59 0.78 -1.19
CA ASN A 92 5.95 1.65 -2.18
C ASN A 92 5.14 2.74 -1.50
N PHE A 93 4.46 2.43 -0.39
CA PHE A 93 3.78 3.43 0.43
C PHE A 93 4.74 4.47 0.99
N PHE A 94 5.85 4.06 1.62
CA PHE A 94 6.84 4.97 2.19
C PHE A 94 7.51 5.85 1.13
N ILE A 95 7.81 5.32 -0.06
CA ILE A 95 8.34 6.11 -1.18
C ILE A 95 7.32 7.16 -1.62
N THR A 96 6.05 6.80 -1.66
CA THR A 96 4.95 7.72 -2.02
C THR A 96 4.73 8.81 -0.96
N ALA A 97 4.99 8.49 0.31
CA ALA A 97 4.77 9.36 1.47
C ALA A 97 6.02 10.13 1.95
N ALA A 98 7.19 9.96 1.32
CA ALA A 98 8.50 10.42 1.82
C ALA A 98 8.74 11.95 1.90
N ASP A 99 7.76 12.80 1.56
CA ASP A 99 7.87 14.27 1.65
C ASP A 99 7.06 14.88 2.84
N VAL A 100 6.79 14.11 3.90
CA VAL A 100 6.19 14.61 5.16
C VAL A 100 7.27 15.01 6.17
#